data_AF-A0A084QV08-F1
#
_entry.id   AF-A0A084QV08-F1
#
_cell.length_a   1.000
_cell.length_b   1.000
_cell.length_c   1.000
_cell.angle_alpha   90.00
_cell.angle_beta   90.00
_cell.angle_gamma   90.00
#
_symmetry.space_group_name_H-M   'P 1'
#
loop_
_entity.id
_entity.type
_entity.pdbx_description
1 polymer ?
#
loop_
_entity_poly.entity_id
_entity_poly.type
_entity_poly.pdbx_seq_one_letter_code
_entity_poly.pdbx_strand_id
1 'polypeptide(L)'
;MARRRRPPRAGALGEVAPLRIAAQIGILQLLYYAVALLLMLFTALIAGAPFTLDLVLGWDSVRGDNTNGWLLAFVWILDGGLC
;
A
#
# COMPACT_ATOMS: atom_id res chain seq x y z
N MET A 1 -9.35 54.70 5.54
CA MET A 1 -8.08 53.93 5.45
C MET A 1 -8.39 52.44 5.53
N ALA A 2 -8.22 51.69 4.44
CA ALA A 2 -8.50 50.26 4.41
C ALA A 2 -7.44 49.50 5.23
N ARG A 3 -7.87 48.81 6.30
CA ARG A 3 -6.99 47.98 7.14
C ARG A 3 -6.52 46.78 6.32
N ARG A 4 -5.28 46.85 5.81
CA ARG A 4 -4.62 45.78 5.05
C ARG A 4 -4.61 44.50 5.90
N ARG A 5 -5.55 43.58 5.65
CA ARG A 5 -5.53 42.24 6.27
C ARG A 5 -4.26 41.58 5.79
N ARG A 6 -3.29 41.41 6.70
CA ARG A 6 -2.06 40.66 6.39
C ARG A 6 -2.50 39.28 5.90
N PRO A 7 -2.02 38.80 4.74
CA PRO A 7 -2.25 37.41 4.38
C PRO A 7 -1.70 36.55 5.52
N PRO A 8 -2.42 35.50 5.95
CA PRO A 8 -1.90 34.59 6.95
C PRO A 8 -0.52 34.12 6.48
N ARG A 9 0.49 34.30 7.32
CA ARG A 9 1.87 33.87 7.04
C ARG A 9 1.80 32.42 6.55
N ALA A 10 2.51 32.07 5.47
CA ALA A 10 2.59 30.70 4.98
C ALA A 10 3.11 29.69 6.04
N GLY A 11 3.69 30.18 7.14
CA GLY A 11 4.03 29.39 8.34
C GLY A 11 2.89 29.18 9.36
N ALA A 12 1.66 29.59 9.05
CA ALA A 12 0.45 29.28 9.83
C ALA A 12 -0.37 28.12 9.23
N LEU A 13 0.12 27.51 8.14
CA LEU A 13 -0.12 26.09 7.90
C LEU A 13 0.81 25.40 8.90
N GLY A 14 0.25 25.04 10.07
CA GLY A 14 1.02 24.55 11.20
C GLY A 14 2.09 23.57 10.74
N GLU A 15 3.29 23.72 11.29
CA GLU A 15 4.37 22.73 11.27
C GLU A 15 3.72 21.37 11.12
N VAL A 16 3.83 20.78 9.92
CA VAL A 16 3.28 19.46 9.62
C VAL A 16 3.96 18.55 10.62
N ALA A 17 3.28 18.30 11.76
CA ALA A 17 3.87 17.61 12.87
C ALA A 17 4.26 16.24 12.31
N PRO A 18 5.56 15.94 12.15
CA PRO A 18 6.01 14.82 11.33
C PRO A 18 5.44 13.49 11.85
N LEU A 19 5.19 13.43 13.16
CA LEU A 19 4.47 12.37 13.84
C LEU A 19 3.04 12.12 13.33
N ARG A 20 2.28 13.17 13.01
CA ARG A 20 0.91 13.04 12.51
C ARG A 20 0.90 12.46 11.09
N ILE A 21 1.84 12.89 10.25
CA ILE A 21 2.00 12.33 8.90
C ILE A 21 2.46 10.87 8.99
N ALA A 22 3.46 10.58 9.81
CA ALA A 22 3.92 9.21 10.04
C ALA A 22 2.79 8.30 10.54
N ALA A 23 1.94 8.80 11.45
CA ALA A 23 0.77 8.06 11.92
C ALA A 23 -0.25 7.84 10.80
N GLN A 24 -0.53 8.84 9.97
CA GLN A 24 -1.45 8.70 8.83
C GLN A 24 -0.92 7.69 7.79
N ILE A 25 0.37 7.73 7.48
CA ILE A 25 1.03 6.73 6.62
C ILE A 25 0.91 5.35 7.25
N GLY A 26 1.23 5.21 8.54
CA GLY A 26 1.13 3.94 9.26
C GLY A 26 -0.28 3.36 9.23
N ILE A 27 -1.31 4.19 9.45
CA ILE A 27 -2.72 3.78 9.36
C ILE A 27 -3.06 3.32 7.94
N LEU A 28 -2.66 4.09 6.93
CA LEU A 28 -2.94 3.77 5.53
C LEU A 28 -2.27 2.44 5.13
N GLN A 29 -1.00 2.24 5.52
CA GLN A 29 -0.27 1.00 5.29
C GLN A 29 -0.95 -0.19 6.00
N LEU A 30 -1.37 -0.01 7.25
CA LEU A 30 -2.05 -1.07 8.01
C LEU A 30 -3.37 -1.47 7.34
N LEU A 31 -4.17 -0.49 6.90
CA LEU A 31 -5.41 -0.77 6.16
C LEU A 31 -5.13 -1.46 4.83
N TYR A 32 -4.13 -1.00 4.09
CA TYR A 32 -3.73 -1.60 2.82
C TYR A 32 -3.34 -3.08 3.00
N TYR A 33 -2.43 -3.38 3.94
CA TYR A 33 -1.99 -4.75 4.20
C TYR A 33 -3.07 -5.62 4.83
N ALA A 34 -3.99 -5.05 5.62
CA ALA A 34 -5.14 -5.79 6.14
C ALA A 34 -6.09 -6.25 5.02
N VAL A 35 -6.40 -5.37 4.08
CA VAL A 35 -7.23 -5.71 2.91
C VAL A 35 -6.50 -6.71 2.02
N ALA A 36 -5.21 -6.51 1.76
CA ALA A 36 -4.41 -7.46 0.99
C ALA A 36 -4.40 -8.86 1.62
N LEU A 37 -4.28 -8.96 2.95
CA LEU A 37 -4.32 -10.22 3.68
C LEU A 37 -5.69 -10.91 3.59
N LEU A 38 -6.78 -10.15 3.68
CA LEU A 38 -8.14 -10.68 3.50
C LEU A 38 -8.34 -11.22 2.08
N LEU A 39 -7.87 -10.50 1.06
CA LEU A 39 -7.95 -10.95 -0.33
C LEU A 39 -7.09 -12.19 -0.57
N MET A 40 -5.85 -12.23 -0.06
CA MET A 40 -4.99 -13.41 -0.13
C MET A 40 -5.65 -14.63 0.52
N LEU A 41 -6.22 -14.47 1.72
CA LEU A 41 -6.92 -15.54 2.42
C LEU A 41 -8.10 -16.06 1.60
N PHE A 42 -8.94 -15.15 1.09
CA PHE A 42 -10.07 -15.49 0.23
C PHE A 42 -9.64 -16.25 -1.02
N THR A 43 -8.62 -15.75 -1.74
CA THR A 43 -8.06 -16.41 -2.93
C THR A 43 -7.51 -17.80 -2.60
N ALA A 44 -6.77 -17.96 -1.50
CA ALA A 44 -6.23 -19.24 -1.08
C ALA A 44 -7.35 -20.26 -0.80
N LEU A 45 -8.40 -19.84 -0.08
CA LEU A 45 -9.56 -20.69 0.22
C LEU A 45 -10.31 -21.11 -1.04
N ILE A 46 -10.49 -20.21 -2.01
CA ILE A 46 -11.13 -20.53 -3.30
C ILE A 46 -10.27 -21.47 -4.14
N ALA A 47 -8.96 -21.26 -4.14
CA ALA A 47 -8.02 -22.11 -4.86
C ALA A 47 -7.81 -23.48 -4.20
N GLY A 48 -8.36 -23.71 -3.00
CA GLY A 48 -8.10 -24.91 -2.20
C GLY A 48 -6.65 -25.01 -1.71
N ALA A 49 -5.92 -23.89 -1.70
CA ALA A 49 -4.54 -23.81 -1.28
C ALA A 49 -4.45 -23.63 0.25
N PRO A 50 -3.47 -24.27 0.93
CA PRO A 50 -3.26 -24.05 2.35
C PRO A 50 -2.78 -22.61 2.60
N PHE A 51 -3.43 -21.90 3.52
CA PHE A 51 -3.00 -20.58 3.94
C PHE A 51 -1.84 -20.69 4.94
N THR A 52 -0.61 -20.48 4.47
CA THR A 52 0.62 -20.57 5.27
C THR A 52 1.33 -19.22 5.34
N LEU A 53 2.23 -19.03 6.31
CA LEU A 53 3.06 -17.83 6.37
C LEU A 53 3.98 -17.70 5.15
N ASP A 54 4.37 -18.82 4.54
CA ASP A 54 5.15 -18.84 3.31
C ASP A 54 4.34 -18.34 2.11
N LEU A 55 3.02 -18.56 2.08
CA LEU A 55 2.16 -17.96 1.06
C LEU A 55 2.07 -16.43 1.18
N VAL A 56 2.18 -15.89 2.41
CA VAL A 56 2.04 -14.46 2.68
C VAL A 56 3.36 -13.71 2.58
N LEU A 57 4.45 -14.30 3.08
CA LEU A 57 5.76 -13.66 3.21
C LEU A 57 6.84 -14.31 2.34
N GLY A 58 6.58 -15.51 1.83
CA GLY A 58 7.53 -16.26 1.01
C GLY A 58 7.57 -15.75 -0.42
N TRP A 59 8.78 -15.79 -0.98
CA TRP A 59 9.06 -15.37 -2.36
C TRP A 59 9.31 -16.58 -3.28
N ASP A 60 9.25 -17.79 -2.74
CA ASP A 60 9.53 -19.03 -3.46
C ASP A 60 8.58 -19.31 -4.62
N SER A 61 7.36 -18.78 -4.56
CA SER A 61 6.36 -18.90 -5.64
C SER A 61 6.61 -17.93 -6.80
N VAL A 62 7.35 -16.83 -6.56
CA VAL A 62 7.64 -15.78 -7.55
C VAL A 62 8.89 -16.16 -8.34
N ARG A 63 8.75 -17.14 -9.23
CA ARG A 63 9.83 -17.63 -10.08
C ARG A 63 9.49 -17.47 -11.56
N GLY A 64 10.49 -17.20 -12.37
CA GLY A 64 10.34 -17.04 -13.82
C GLY A 64 10.09 -18.35 -14.59
N ASP A 65 10.11 -19.49 -13.91
CA ASP A 65 9.88 -20.83 -14.47
C ASP A 65 8.42 -21.28 -14.32
N ASN A 66 7.57 -20.52 -13.62
CA ASN A 66 6.19 -20.89 -13.34
C ASN A 66 5.19 -19.79 -13.76
N THR A 67 3.95 -20.21 -13.98
CA THR A 67 2.87 -19.30 -14.41
C THR A 67 2.58 -18.21 -13.38
N ASN A 68 2.72 -18.51 -12.08
CA ASN A 68 2.45 -17.55 -11.01
C ASN A 68 3.41 -16.36 -11.03
N GLY A 69 4.71 -16.60 -11.24
CA GLY A 69 5.71 -15.54 -11.32
C GLY A 69 5.51 -14.65 -12.54
N TRP A 70 5.18 -15.22 -13.70
CA TRP A 70 4.81 -14.45 -14.89
C TRP A 70 3.52 -13.64 -14.71
N LEU A 71 2.49 -14.24 -14.09
CA LEU A 71 1.24 -13.55 -13.78
C LEU A 71 1.48 -12.37 -12.83
N LEU A 72 2.24 -12.58 -11.75
CA LEU A 72 2.62 -11.51 -10.80
C LEU A 72 3.43 -10.40 -11.47
N ALA A 73 4.42 -10.75 -12.28
CA ALA A 73 5.20 -9.77 -13.03
C ALA A 73 4.33 -8.93 -13.96
N PHE A 74 3.37 -9.55 -14.66
CA PHE A 74 2.43 -8.84 -15.52
C PHE A 74 1.53 -7.90 -14.72
N VAL A 75 0.97 -8.35 -13.60
CA VAL A 75 0.15 -7.52 -12.70
C VAL A 75 0.95 -6.32 -12.18
N TRP A 76 2.21 -6.52 -11.77
CA TRP A 76 3.07 -5.40 -11.33
C TRP A 76 3.36 -4.39 -12.43
N ILE A 77 3.53 -4.83 -13.68
CA ILE A 77 3.70 -3.90 -14.81
C ILE A 77 2.42 -3.09 -15.03
N LEU A 78 1.24 -3.71 -14.95
CA LEU A 78 -0.03 -3.00 -15.12
C LEU A 78 -0.33 -2.02 -13.98
N ASP A 79 -0.03 -2.41 -12.74
CA ASP A 79 -0.34 -1.61 -11.55
C ASP A 79 0.68 -0.48 -11.33
N GLY A 80 1.98 -0.81 -11.42
CA GLY A 80 3.07 0.15 -11.16
C GLY A 80 3.73 0.74 -12.40
N GLY A 81 3.73 0.02 -13.53
CA GLY A 81 4.44 0.44 -14.75
C GLY A 81 3.67 1.40 -15.65
N LEU A 82 2.36 1.56 -15.45
CA LEU A 82 1.48 2.47 -16.22
C LEU A 82 1.23 3.83 -15.54
N CYS A 83 2.00 4.15 -14.49
CA CYS A 83 1.94 5.44 -13.79
C CYS A 83 2.43 6.62 -14.63
#